data_AF-A0A914EHZ6-F1
#
_entry.id   AF-A0A914EHZ6-F1
#
_cell.length_a   1.000
_cell.length_b   1.000
_cell.length_c   1.000
_cell.angle_alpha   90.00
_cell.angle_beta   90.00
_cell.angle_gamma   90.00
#
_symmetry.space_group_name_H-M   'P 1'
#
loop_
_entity.id
_entity.type
_entity.pdbx_description
1 polymer ?
#
loop_
_entity_poly.entity_id
_entity_poly.type
_entity_poly.pdbx_seq_one_letter_code
_entity_poly.pdbx_strand_id
1 'polypeptide(L)'
;MNISVDALNLNFLSLSLYANNVRQQLISSQYDSSTYRFTIKPVMFLKPNITYRLEFNYTGLINDYRDGGLFYTRWRDNYFGYTNHYIVATFFAIGYGARSTFPCFDDPSFKANFSVTLISPTAFKALGNMPLESESEIE
;
A
#
# COMPACT_ATOMS: atom_id res chain seq x y z
N MET A 1 2.18 -18.03 -16.83
CA MET A 1 2.71 -17.64 -15.52
C MET A 1 1.82 -16.54 -14.99
N ASN A 2 1.39 -16.69 -13.74
CA ASN A 2 0.56 -15.69 -13.06
C ASN A 2 1.48 -14.82 -12.19
N ILE A 3 1.02 -13.64 -11.81
CA ILE A 3 1.69 -12.81 -10.80
C ILE A 3 0.77 -12.79 -9.58
N SER A 4 1.32 -13.06 -8.41
CA SER A 4 0.58 -13.05 -7.15
C SER A 4 1.31 -12.14 -6.16
N VAL A 5 0.59 -11.18 -5.59
CA VAL A 5 1.07 -10.28 -4.54
C VAL A 5 0.28 -10.53 -3.25
N ASP A 6 0.89 -10.25 -2.10
CA ASP A 6 0.22 -10.27 -0.81
C ASP A 6 -0.66 -9.03 -0.66
N ALA A 7 -1.90 -9.23 -0.21
CA ALA A 7 -2.88 -8.16 0.02
C ALA A 7 -3.90 -8.60 1.08
N LEU A 8 -4.20 -7.74 2.05
CA LEU A 8 -5.16 -8.01 3.11
C LEU A 8 -6.13 -6.83 3.27
N ASN A 9 -7.43 -7.09 3.24
CA ASN A 9 -8.47 -6.07 3.46
C ASN A 9 -8.37 -4.84 2.53
N LEU A 10 -7.87 -5.04 1.31
CA LEU A 10 -7.81 -4.01 0.27
C LEU A 10 -8.95 -4.21 -0.72
N ASN A 11 -9.60 -3.12 -1.10
CA ASN A 11 -10.61 -3.09 -2.15
C ASN A 11 -10.00 -2.52 -3.43
N PHE A 12 -9.81 -3.37 -4.44
CA PHE A 12 -9.19 -3.00 -5.71
C PHE A 12 -10.20 -2.35 -6.66
N LEU A 13 -9.96 -1.08 -7.00
CA LEU A 13 -10.78 -0.30 -7.92
C LEU A 13 -10.35 -0.49 -9.37
N SER A 14 -9.03 -0.55 -9.63
CA SER A 14 -8.50 -0.83 -10.96
C SER A 14 -7.12 -1.47 -10.91
N LEU A 15 -6.77 -2.10 -12.03
CA LEU A 15 -5.56 -2.88 -12.21
C LEU A 15 -5.05 -2.71 -13.65
N SER A 16 -3.75 -2.48 -13.79
CA SER A 16 -3.09 -2.49 -15.10
C SER A 16 -1.71 -3.13 -15.02
N LEU A 17 -1.40 -3.98 -16.00
CA LEU A 17 -0.08 -4.57 -16.19
C LEU A 17 0.54 -3.96 -17.45
N TYR A 18 1.80 -3.56 -17.37
CA TYR A 18 2.56 -3.03 -18.49
C TYR A 18 3.86 -3.82 -18.69
N ALA A 19 4.28 -3.95 -19.94
CA ALA A 19 5.61 -4.42 -20.33
C ALA A 19 6.19 -3.39 -21.30
N ASN A 20 7.35 -2.81 -21.01
CA ASN A 20 7.95 -1.73 -21.82
C ASN A 20 6.96 -0.60 -22.14
N ASN A 21 6.20 -0.15 -21.13
CA ASN A 21 5.13 0.86 -21.24
C ASN A 21 3.92 0.48 -22.14
N VAL A 22 3.87 -0.75 -22.66
CA VAL A 22 2.71 -1.26 -23.40
C VAL A 22 1.80 -2.01 -22.45
N ARG A 23 0.53 -1.61 -22.38
CA ARG A 23 -0.48 -2.27 -21.54
C ARG A 23 -0.73 -3.70 -22.03
N GLN A 24 -0.70 -4.64 -21.09
CA GLN A 24 -0.93 -6.06 -21.33
C GLN A 24 -2.39 -6.41 -21.05
N GLN A 25 -2.96 -7.32 -21.83
CA GLN A 25 -4.28 -7.85 -21.58
C GLN A 25 -4.26 -8.91 -20.48
N LEU A 26 -5.30 -8.92 -19.66
CA LEU A 26 -5.50 -9.86 -18.56
C LEU A 26 -6.69 -10.77 -18.88
N ILE A 27 -6.54 -12.07 -18.59
CA ILE A 27 -7.63 -13.05 -18.62
C ILE A 27 -8.50 -12.86 -17.39
N SER A 28 -7.87 -12.73 -16.23
CA SER A 28 -8.57 -12.62 -14.96
C SER A 28 -7.66 -11.99 -13.89
N SER A 29 -8.31 -11.48 -12.86
CA SER A 29 -7.71 -11.11 -11.58
C SER A 29 -8.60 -11.63 -10.47
N GLN A 30 -8.01 -12.22 -9.43
CA GLN A 30 -8.75 -12.81 -8.33
C GLN A 30 -8.04 -12.57 -7.01
N TYR A 31 -8.83 -12.19 -6.02
CA TYR A 31 -8.41 -12.20 -4.63
C TYR A 31 -8.76 -13.54 -3.98
N ASP A 32 -7.80 -14.11 -3.25
CA ASP A 32 -7.99 -15.31 -2.43
C ASP A 32 -7.86 -14.92 -0.95
N SER A 33 -8.98 -14.93 -0.23
CA SER A 33 -9.05 -14.58 1.18
C SER A 33 -8.45 -15.63 2.11
N SER A 34 -8.20 -16.85 1.65
CA SER A 34 -7.57 -17.90 2.47
C SER A 34 -6.05 -17.75 2.54
N THR A 35 -5.45 -17.22 1.46
CA THR A 35 -4.01 -17.02 1.34
C THR A 35 -3.59 -15.55 1.44
N TYR A 36 -4.56 -14.62 1.48
CA TYR A 36 -4.34 -13.18 1.45
C TYR A 36 -3.51 -12.74 0.23
N ARG A 37 -3.84 -13.32 -0.93
CA ARG A 37 -3.13 -13.05 -2.18
C ARG A 37 -4.06 -12.52 -3.26
N PHE A 38 -3.58 -11.53 -3.97
CA PHE A 38 -4.20 -11.04 -5.19
C PHE A 38 -3.41 -11.56 -6.39
N THR A 39 -4.06 -12.36 -7.23
CA THR A 39 -3.44 -13.03 -8.37
C THR A 39 -3.99 -12.50 -9.67
N ILE A 40 -3.09 -12.19 -10.60
CA ILE A 40 -3.42 -11.72 -11.95
C ILE A 40 -2.91 -12.73 -12.98
N LYS A 41 -3.72 -12.96 -14.00
CA LYS A 41 -3.42 -13.89 -15.08
C LYS A 41 -3.39 -13.14 -16.41
N PRO A 42 -2.19 -12.83 -16.94
CA PRO A 42 -2.05 -12.22 -18.25
C PRO A 42 -2.50 -13.17 -19.37
N VAL A 43 -2.93 -12.61 -20.50
CA VAL A 43 -3.26 -13.38 -21.72
C VAL A 43 -2.01 -14.05 -22.29
N MET A 44 -0.93 -13.29 -22.39
CA MET A 44 0.35 -13.76 -22.89
C MET A 44 1.24 -14.22 -21.75
N PHE A 45 2.00 -15.29 -21.96
CA PHE A 45 3.01 -15.72 -21.00
C PHE A 45 4.04 -14.61 -20.77
N LEU A 46 4.32 -14.35 -19.50
CA LEU A 46 5.42 -13.48 -19.09
C LEU A 46 6.73 -14.09 -19.57
N LYS A 47 7.52 -13.26 -20.25
CA LYS A 47 8.86 -13.61 -20.72
C LYS A 47 9.90 -13.26 -19.67
N PRO A 48 10.94 -14.10 -19.49
CA PRO A 48 12.07 -13.76 -18.62
C PRO A 48 12.82 -12.53 -19.16
N ASN A 49 13.55 -11.84 -18.28
CA ASN A 49 14.35 -10.65 -18.58
C ASN A 49 13.57 -9.46 -19.16
N ILE A 50 12.25 -9.41 -18.91
CA ILE A 50 11.42 -8.24 -19.19
C ILE A 50 10.97 -7.63 -17.87
N THR A 51 11.10 -6.30 -17.75
CA THR A 51 10.54 -5.57 -16.63
C THR A 51 9.06 -5.30 -16.87
N TYR A 52 8.24 -5.69 -15.89
CA TYR A 52 6.82 -5.42 -15.89
C TYR A 52 6.50 -4.37 -14.83
N ARG A 53 5.55 -3.49 -15.13
CA ARG A 53 5.00 -2.53 -14.18
C ARG A 53 3.57 -2.93 -13.86
N LEU A 54 3.31 -3.15 -12.58
CA LEU A 54 1.99 -3.46 -12.08
C LEU A 54 1.45 -2.24 -11.34
N GLU A 55 0.27 -1.78 -11.75
CA GLU A 55 -0.40 -0.62 -11.17
C GLU A 55 -1.73 -1.04 -10.57
N PHE A 56 -1.95 -0.61 -9.34
CA PHE A 56 -3.18 -0.81 -8.61
C PHE A 56 -3.77 0.54 -8.22
N ASN A 57 -5.08 0.70 -8.42
CA ASN A 57 -5.86 1.69 -7.70
C ASN A 57 -6.71 0.93 -6.68
N TYR A 58 -6.64 1.30 -5.41
CA TYR A 58 -7.29 0.56 -4.34
C TYR A 58 -7.61 1.47 -3.15
N THR A 59 -8.53 1.02 -2.31
CA THR A 59 -8.79 1.59 -0.99
C THR A 59 -8.48 0.57 0.08
N GLY A 60 -8.10 1.04 1.27
CA GLY A 60 -7.84 0.19 2.44
C GLY A 60 -8.40 0.84 3.70
N LEU A 61 -8.20 0.17 4.84
CA LEU A 61 -8.61 0.66 6.15
C LEU A 61 -7.44 1.36 6.84
N ILE A 62 -7.75 2.40 7.64
CA ILE A 62 -6.86 2.86 8.71
C ILE A 62 -7.28 2.10 9.96
N ASN A 63 -6.43 1.19 10.41
CA ASN A 63 -6.74 0.25 11.49
C ASN A 63 -6.68 0.90 12.88
N ASP A 64 -7.15 0.16 13.88
CA ASP A 64 -6.83 0.44 15.29
C ASP A 64 -5.34 0.14 15.54
N TYR A 65 -4.70 0.89 16.43
CA TYR A 65 -3.27 0.74 16.73
C TYR A 65 -2.85 -0.68 17.18
N ARG A 66 -3.80 -1.48 17.67
CA ARG A 66 -3.57 -2.87 18.08
C ARG A 66 -3.34 -3.83 16.91
N ASP A 67 -3.83 -3.48 15.72
CA ASP A 67 -3.78 -4.35 14.53
C ASP A 67 -2.54 -4.08 13.66
N GLY A 68 -1.83 -2.98 13.89
CA GLY A 68 -0.68 -2.56 13.09
C GLY A 68 -1.06 -2.17 11.65
N GLY A 69 -0.14 -2.34 10.71
CA GLY A 69 -0.31 -1.83 9.35
C GLY A 69 -0.31 -0.30 9.35
N LEU A 70 -1.17 0.32 8.54
CA LEU A 70 -1.55 1.73 8.68
C LEU A 70 -2.64 1.84 9.74
N PHE A 71 -2.38 2.58 10.80
CA PHE A 71 -3.30 2.71 11.93
C PHE A 71 -3.36 4.15 12.43
N TYR A 72 -4.39 4.45 13.22
CA TYR A 72 -4.48 5.71 13.95
C TYR A 72 -4.34 5.48 15.46
N THR A 73 -3.77 6.46 16.15
CA THR A 73 -3.73 6.53 17.60
C THR A 73 -3.98 7.97 18.05
N ARG A 74 -4.13 8.17 19.35
CA ARG A 74 -4.32 9.50 19.94
C ARG A 74 -3.54 9.67 21.22
N TRP A 75 -3.19 10.91 21.52
CA TRP A 75 -2.74 11.31 22.84
C TRP A 75 -3.61 12.48 23.35
N ARG A 76 -3.64 12.65 24.67
CA ARG A 76 -4.40 13.73 25.32
C ARG A 76 -3.44 14.79 25.81
N ASP A 77 -3.72 16.03 25.44
CA ASP A 77 -3.05 17.17 26.07
C ASP A 77 -3.80 17.57 27.34
N ASN A 78 -3.09 17.53 28.46
CA ASN A 78 -3.62 17.90 29.77
C ASN A 78 -3.55 19.42 30.02
N TYR A 79 -2.86 20.20 29.18
CA TYR A 79 -2.74 21.66 29.34
C TYR A 79 -3.98 22.43 28.87
N PHE A 80 -4.67 21.98 27.82
CA PHE A 80 -5.82 22.67 27.23
C PHE A 80 -7.12 21.85 27.32
N GLY A 81 -7.44 21.35 28.52
CA GLY A 81 -8.78 20.83 28.82
C GLY A 81 -9.16 19.51 28.12
N TYR A 82 -8.23 18.55 28.02
CA TYR A 82 -8.46 17.21 27.45
C TYR A 82 -8.72 17.18 25.94
N THR A 83 -7.97 17.96 25.16
CA THR A 83 -8.04 17.86 23.70
C THR A 83 -7.36 16.57 23.22
N ASN A 84 -8.04 15.81 22.35
CA ASN A 84 -7.44 14.64 21.70
C ASN A 84 -6.67 15.08 20.46
N HIS A 85 -5.40 14.72 20.39
CA HIS A 85 -4.57 14.86 19.20
C HIS A 85 -4.43 13.50 18.53
N TYR A 86 -4.73 13.44 17.23
CA TYR A 86 -4.70 12.22 16.45
C TYR A 86 -3.40 12.12 15.65
N ILE A 87 -2.90 10.90 15.49
CA ILE A 87 -1.74 10.56 14.66
C ILE A 87 -2.11 9.35 13.82
N VAL A 88 -1.76 9.38 12.54
CA VAL A 88 -1.73 8.20 11.67
C VAL A 88 -0.28 7.75 11.55
N ALA A 89 -0.04 6.45 11.75
CA ALA A 89 1.30 5.87 11.74
C ALA A 89 1.27 4.48 11.09
N THR A 90 2.46 3.98 10.76
CA THR A 90 2.63 2.64 10.20
C THR A 90 3.44 1.75 11.12
N PHE A 91 3.05 0.49 11.27
CA PHE A 91 3.86 -0.55 11.88
C PHE A 91 3.72 -1.86 11.13
N PHE A 92 4.71 -2.17 10.29
CA PHE A 92 4.65 -3.30 9.35
C PHE A 92 5.32 -4.58 9.84
N ALA A 93 6.11 -4.52 10.92
CA ALA A 93 6.89 -5.67 11.40
C ALA A 93 6.04 -6.77 12.07
N ILE A 94 4.80 -6.47 12.47
CA ILE A 94 3.89 -7.45 13.07
C ILE A 94 2.94 -8.01 12.02
N GLY A 95 2.83 -9.34 11.98
CA GLY A 95 1.78 -10.06 11.26
C GLY A 95 1.75 -9.75 9.77
N TYR A 96 0.67 -9.10 9.33
CA TYR A 96 0.35 -8.81 7.94
C TYR A 96 0.40 -7.30 7.63
N GLY A 97 1.24 -6.53 8.34
CA GLY A 97 1.14 -5.07 8.37
C GLY A 97 1.38 -4.37 7.03
N ALA A 98 2.38 -4.78 6.24
CA ALA A 98 2.61 -4.15 4.94
C ALA A 98 1.49 -4.49 3.95
N ARG A 99 1.15 -5.78 3.82
CA ARG A 99 0.08 -6.26 2.92
C ARG A 99 -1.32 -5.74 3.25
N SER A 100 -1.55 -5.28 4.50
CA SER A 100 -2.81 -4.62 4.88
C SER A 100 -2.88 -3.14 4.50
N THR A 101 -1.76 -2.55 4.08
CA THR A 101 -1.64 -1.13 3.72
C THR A 101 -1.50 -0.93 2.22
N PHE A 102 -0.74 -1.78 1.54
CA PHE A 102 -0.57 -1.75 0.09
C PHE A 102 -0.26 -3.16 -0.45
N PRO A 103 -0.67 -3.48 -1.70
CA PRO A 103 -0.38 -4.76 -2.30
C PRO A 103 1.12 -4.89 -2.60
N CYS A 104 1.80 -5.90 -2.06
CA CYS A 104 3.25 -6.05 -2.20
C CYS A 104 3.71 -7.51 -2.13
N PHE A 105 4.99 -7.75 -2.41
CA PHE A 105 5.65 -9.01 -2.09
C PHE A 105 6.14 -8.92 -0.64
N ASP A 106 5.31 -9.36 0.30
CA ASP A 106 5.50 -9.13 1.74
C ASP A 106 6.35 -10.23 2.37
N ASP A 107 7.59 -10.37 1.87
CA ASP A 107 8.64 -11.22 2.41
C ASP A 107 9.97 -10.44 2.43
N PRO A 108 10.72 -10.43 3.56
CA PRO A 108 11.94 -9.63 3.72
C PRO A 108 13.04 -9.85 2.68
N SER A 109 13.02 -10.98 1.98
CA SER A 109 13.97 -11.28 0.90
C SER A 109 13.73 -10.45 -0.36
N PHE A 110 12.51 -9.96 -0.59
CA PHE A 110 12.14 -9.12 -1.73
C PHE A 110 12.39 -7.63 -1.47
N LYS A 111 13.66 -7.26 -1.33
CA LYS A 111 14.04 -5.85 -1.18
C LYS A 111 13.69 -5.05 -2.44
N ALA A 112 13.15 -3.85 -2.23
CA ALA A 112 12.81 -2.91 -3.28
C ALA A 112 13.03 -1.47 -2.83
N ASN A 113 13.11 -0.55 -3.79
CA ASN A 113 13.07 0.89 -3.54
C ASN A 113 11.62 1.35 -3.42
N PHE A 114 11.35 2.23 -2.46
CA PHE A 114 10.02 2.80 -2.24
C PHE A 114 10.06 4.32 -2.41
N SER A 115 9.32 4.80 -3.40
CA SER A 115 8.98 6.22 -3.55
C SER A 115 7.55 6.41 -3.05
N VAL A 116 7.36 7.26 -2.03
CA VAL A 116 6.09 7.41 -1.33
C VAL A 116 5.63 8.86 -1.42
N THR A 117 4.37 9.05 -1.81
CA THR A 117 3.67 10.33 -1.77
C THR A 117 2.50 10.18 -0.80
N LEU A 118 2.33 11.15 0.11
CA LEU A 118 1.22 11.19 1.06
C LEU A 118 0.37 12.43 0.79
N ILE A 119 -0.95 12.23 0.72
CA ILE A 119 -1.92 13.32 0.69
C ILE A 119 -2.53 13.40 2.09
N SER A 120 -2.37 14.53 2.77
CA SER A 120 -2.88 14.75 4.13
C SER A 120 -3.41 16.17 4.30
N PRO A 121 -4.28 16.42 5.30
CA PRO A 121 -4.69 17.79 5.62
C PRO A 121 -3.49 18.65 6.04
N THR A 122 -3.50 19.93 5.68
CA THR A 122 -2.39 20.89 5.90
C THR A 122 -2.04 21.12 7.38
N ALA A 123 -2.96 20.79 8.29
CA ALA A 123 -2.72 20.84 9.73
C ALA A 123 -1.80 19.71 10.25
N PHE A 124 -1.50 18.70 9.43
CA PHE A 124 -0.63 17.58 9.79
C PHE A 124 0.71 17.68 9.07
N LYS A 125 1.75 17.15 9.74
CA LYS A 125 3.08 16.99 9.15
C LYS A 125 3.29 15.53 8.75
N ALA A 126 3.66 15.31 7.49
CA ALA A 126 4.05 13.99 6.99
C ALA A 126 5.51 13.66 7.35
N LEU A 127 5.77 12.42 7.76
CA LEU A 127 7.11 11.90 8.07
C LEU A 127 7.29 10.54 7.38
N GLY A 128 8.53 10.21 7.02
CA GLY A 128 8.87 8.94 6.38
C GLY A 128 10.36 8.60 6.53
N ASN A 129 10.75 7.47 5.93
CA ASN A 129 12.13 6.97 6.03
C ASN A 129 13.16 7.89 5.34
N MET A 130 12.73 8.58 4.28
CA MET A 130 13.58 9.47 3.48
C MET A 130 13.21 10.95 3.75
N PRO A 131 14.14 11.89 3.53
CA PRO A 131 13.83 13.32 3.57
C PRO A 131 12.70 13.68 2.60
N LEU A 132 11.95 14.74 2.94
CA LEU A 132 10.92 15.30 2.08
C LEU A 132 11.53 15.79 0.77
N GLU A 133 11.04 15.26 -0.36
CA GLU A 133 11.49 15.68 -1.69
C GLU A 133 10.75 16.93 -2.17
N SER A 134 9.43 16.97 -2.01
CA SER A 134 8.58 18.13 -2.33
C SER A 134 7.25 18.06 -1.58
N GLU A 135 6.62 19.22 -1.38
CA GLU A 135 5.29 19.38 -0.77
C GLU A 135 4.53 20.48 -1.51
N SER A 136 3.25 20.25 -1.79
CA SER A 136 2.36 21.18 -2.48
C SER A 136 0.93 20.97 -2.00
N GLU A 137 0.15 22.05 -1.93
CA GLU A 137 -1.30 21.95 -1.71
C GLU A 137 -1.98 21.43 -2.99
N ILE A 138 -3.04 20.63 -2.81
CA ILE A 138 -3.86 20.10 -3.90
C ILE A 138 -5.19 20.85 -3.87
N GLU A 139 -5.59 21.41 -5.01
CA GLU A 139 -6.86 22.12 -5.21
C GLU A 139 -8.08 21.18 -5.28
#